data_AF-A0A0P9PPX8-F1
#
_entry.id   AF-A0A0P9PPX8-F1
#
_cell.length_a   1.000
_cell.length_b   1.000
_cell.length_c   1.000
_cell.angle_alpha   90.00
_cell.angle_beta   90.00
_cell.angle_gamma   90.00
#
_symmetry.space_group_name_H-M   'P 1'
#
loop_
_entity.id
_entity.type
_entity.pdbx_description
1 polymer ?
#
loop_
_entity_poly.entity_id
_entity_poly.type
_entity_poly.pdbx_seq_one_letter_code
_entity_poly.pdbx_strand_id
1 'polypeptide(L)'
;MATVKIDKASGDQPAAPTSQVTPTSISVADAVSPPAPAVAVRMYRDKLFTSRTLILPDERTLAVAKGIVTAQADDTVALEYLRAHPDLEPLE
;
A
#
# COMPACT_ATOMS: atom_id res chain seq x y z
N MET A 1 44.70 -55.47 14.74
CA MET A 1 45.74 -54.86 13.89
C MET A 1 45.25 -53.51 13.40
N ALA A 2 46.17 -52.55 13.33
CA ALA A 2 46.04 -51.14 12.91
C ALA A 2 45.32 -50.17 13.88
N THR A 3 46.15 -49.44 14.63
CA THR A 3 45.90 -48.11 15.18
C THR A 3 45.97 -47.07 14.06
N VAL A 4 45.33 -45.90 14.23
CA VAL A 4 45.94 -44.57 14.05
C VAL A 4 45.05 -43.52 14.72
N LYS A 5 45.75 -42.69 15.48
CA LYS A 5 45.34 -41.56 16.31
C LYS A 5 45.31 -40.31 15.44
N ILE A 6 44.26 -39.50 15.54
CA ILE A 6 44.32 -38.09 15.11
C ILE A 6 43.78 -37.23 16.24
N ASP A 7 44.65 -36.31 16.62
CA ASP A 7 44.59 -35.39 17.75
C ASP A 7 44.07 -34.03 17.26
N LYS A 8 43.57 -33.25 18.21
CA LYS A 8 43.66 -31.80 18.31
C LYS A 8 42.50 -30.92 17.84
N ALA A 9 42.14 -30.08 18.80
CA ALA A 9 40.98 -29.21 18.92
C ALA A 9 41.08 -27.84 18.22
N SER A 10 39.93 -27.17 18.28
CA SER A 10 39.68 -25.73 18.24
C SER A 10 39.34 -25.11 16.89
N GLY A 11 38.11 -24.60 16.84
CA GLY A 11 37.58 -23.76 15.78
C GLY A 11 36.14 -23.36 16.10
N ASP A 12 36.02 -22.41 17.03
CA ASP A 12 35.04 -21.31 17.07
C ASP A 12 33.57 -21.60 16.68
N GLN A 13 32.67 -21.46 17.68
CA GLN A 13 31.22 -21.35 17.48
C GLN A 13 30.87 -19.90 17.13
N PRO A 14 29.98 -19.67 16.15
CA PRO A 14 28.77 -18.87 16.43
C PRO A 14 27.51 -19.59 15.89
N ALA A 15 26.54 -19.92 16.73
CA ALA A 15 25.39 -19.06 17.08
C ALA A 15 24.53 -18.63 15.87
N ALA A 16 23.42 -19.34 15.63
CA ALA A 16 22.06 -18.76 15.51
C ALA A 16 21.04 -19.78 14.94
N PRO A 17 20.07 -20.25 15.74
CA PRO A 17 18.75 -20.58 15.24
C PRO A 17 17.79 -19.51 15.73
N THR A 18 17.73 -18.37 15.03
CA THR A 18 16.63 -17.43 15.23
C THR A 18 16.28 -16.77 13.91
N SER A 19 15.37 -17.40 13.18
CA SER A 19 14.50 -16.69 12.25
C SER A 19 13.62 -15.72 13.06
N GLN A 20 14.21 -14.63 13.54
CA GLN A 20 13.44 -13.45 13.90
C GLN A 20 13.12 -12.72 12.60
N VAL A 21 11.98 -13.06 12.03
CA VAL A 21 11.27 -12.12 11.17
C VAL A 21 10.93 -10.92 12.05
N THR A 22 11.68 -9.84 11.85
CA THR A 22 11.31 -8.50 12.31
C THR A 22 9.85 -8.24 11.98
N PRO A 23 8.98 -7.88 12.94
CA PRO A 23 7.72 -7.25 12.58
C PRO A 23 8.09 -5.87 12.03
N THR A 24 8.10 -5.75 10.70
CA THR A 24 8.20 -4.45 10.04
C THR A 24 6.94 -3.68 10.40
N SER A 25 7.04 -2.93 11.49
CA SER A 25 6.12 -1.88 11.86
C SER A 25 6.04 -0.94 10.67
N ILE A 26 4.96 -1.06 9.90
CA ILE A 26 4.62 -0.09 8.86
C ILE A 26 4.20 1.21 9.56
N SER A 27 5.20 1.97 10.01
CA SER A 27 5.02 3.37 10.32
C SER A 27 4.56 4.04 9.04
N VAL A 28 3.38 4.66 9.12
CA VAL A 28 2.80 5.55 8.12
C VAL A 28 3.87 6.52 7.67
N ALA A 29 4.48 6.24 6.52
CA ALA A 29 5.27 7.22 5.81
C ALA A 29 4.28 8.23 5.25
N ASP A 30 4.15 9.33 5.99
CA ASP A 30 3.77 10.64 5.49
C ASP A 30 4.63 10.94 4.25
N ALA A 31 4.14 10.50 3.09
CA ALA A 31 4.75 10.80 1.82
C ALA A 31 4.38 12.24 1.48
N VAL A 32 5.16 13.18 1.99
CA VAL A 32 5.24 14.54 1.44
C VAL A 32 5.80 14.41 0.02
N SER A 33 4.90 14.15 -0.93
CA SER A 33 5.20 14.35 -2.35
C SER A 33 5.48 15.83 -2.59
N PRO A 34 6.45 16.17 -3.45
CA PRO A 34 6.66 17.56 -3.88
C PRO A 34 5.37 18.14 -4.46
N PRO A 35 5.14 19.47 -4.41
CA PRO A 35 3.97 20.07 -5.03
C PRO A 35 4.06 19.86 -6.54
N ALA A 36 3.44 18.78 -7.01
CA ALA A 36 3.08 18.61 -8.40
C ALA A 36 2.26 19.84 -8.81
N PRO A 37 2.30 20.25 -10.10
CA PRO A 37 1.42 21.31 -10.59
C PRO A 37 0.01 21.04 -10.07
N ALA A 38 -0.69 22.08 -9.60
CA ALA A 38 -2.02 21.98 -9.03
C ALA A 38 -3.00 21.48 -10.10
N VAL A 39 -2.97 20.17 -10.33
CA VAL A 39 -3.94 19.46 -11.15
C VAL A 39 -5.25 19.57 -10.40
N ALA A 40 -6.26 20.13 -11.06
CA ALA A 40 -7.56 20.26 -10.45
C ALA A 40 -8.05 18.84 -10.11
N VAL A 41 -8.37 18.60 -8.84
CA VAL A 41 -8.89 17.32 -8.37
C VAL A 41 -10.33 17.51 -7.92
N ARG A 42 -11.17 16.51 -8.18
CA ARG A 42 -12.54 16.43 -7.68
C ARG A 42 -12.59 15.41 -6.55
N MET A 43 -13.26 15.76 -5.47
CA MET A 43 -13.44 14.90 -4.31
C MET A 43 -14.89 14.40 -4.27
N TYR A 44 -15.07 13.13 -3.90
CA TYR A 44 -16.39 12.53 -3.70
C TYR A 44 -16.42 11.80 -2.35
N ARG A 45 -17.56 11.85 -1.68
CA ARG A 45 -17.88 11.13 -0.46
C ARG A 45 -18.53 9.82 -0.80
N ASP A 46 -18.04 8.78 -0.18
CA ASP A 46 -18.65 7.48 -0.16
C ASP A 46 -19.62 7.39 1.01
N LYS A 47 -20.91 7.14 0.73
CA LYS A 47 -21.94 7.07 1.79
C LYS A 47 -22.07 5.67 2.39
N LEU A 48 -21.71 4.62 1.65
CA LEU A 48 -21.80 3.23 2.13
C LEU A 48 -20.52 2.75 2.83
N PHE A 49 -19.34 3.14 2.38
CA PHE A 49 -18.06 2.60 2.84
C PHE A 49 -17.06 3.67 3.25
N THR A 50 -16.36 3.46 4.37
CA THR A 50 -15.24 4.32 4.76
C THR A 50 -13.92 3.95 4.06
N SER A 51 -13.82 2.74 3.50
CA SER A 51 -12.69 2.29 2.69
C SER A 51 -13.13 1.25 1.68
N ARG A 52 -12.79 1.43 0.39
CA ARG A 52 -12.95 0.43 -0.67
C ARG A 52 -12.09 0.77 -1.89
N THR A 53 -11.91 -0.20 -2.78
CA THR A 53 -11.28 0.02 -4.09
C THR A 53 -12.37 -0.01 -5.15
N LEU A 54 -12.51 1.09 -5.89
CA LEU A 54 -13.38 1.19 -7.05
C LEU A 54 -12.61 0.74 -8.28
N ILE A 55 -13.20 -0.14 -9.08
CA ILE A 55 -12.63 -0.62 -10.34
C ILE A 55 -13.37 0.10 -11.46
N LEU A 56 -12.64 0.94 -12.20
CA LEU A 56 -13.15 1.68 -13.34
C LEU A 56 -13.31 0.75 -14.56
N PRO A 57 -14.14 1.12 -15.55
CA PRO A 57 -14.31 0.33 -16.78
C PRO A 57 -13.02 0.18 -17.61
N ASP A 58 -12.06 1.07 -17.41
CA ASP A 58 -10.72 1.05 -18.01
C ASP A 58 -9.73 0.18 -17.20
N GLU A 59 -10.22 -0.70 -16.32
CA GLU A 59 -9.46 -1.59 -15.44
C GLU A 59 -8.57 -0.87 -14.39
N ARG A 60 -8.50 0.46 -14.44
CA ARG A 60 -7.87 1.31 -13.43
C ARG A 60 -8.64 1.26 -12.11
N THR A 61 -7.95 1.56 -11.02
CA THR A 61 -8.55 1.57 -9.69
C THR A 61 -8.47 2.93 -9.02
N LEU A 62 -9.52 3.27 -8.26
CA LEU A 62 -9.54 4.43 -7.36
C LEU A 62 -9.70 3.94 -5.93
N ALA A 63 -8.84 4.43 -5.04
CA ALA A 63 -8.94 4.14 -3.62
C ALA A 63 -9.90 5.12 -2.94
N VAL A 64 -10.90 4.58 -2.26
CA VAL A 64 -11.69 5.30 -1.27
C VAL A 64 -10.98 5.14 0.07
N ALA A 65 -10.56 6.24 0.67
CA ALA A 65 -9.94 6.27 1.98
C ALA A 65 -10.65 7.28 2.87
N LYS A 66 -10.98 6.89 4.12
CA LYS A 66 -11.75 7.72 5.06
C LYS A 66 -13.10 8.19 4.48
N GLY A 67 -13.70 7.39 3.61
CA GLY A 67 -14.95 7.68 2.92
C GLY A 67 -14.81 8.73 1.83
N ILE A 68 -13.59 9.01 1.37
CA ILE A 68 -13.31 10.00 0.33
C ILE A 68 -12.56 9.33 -0.82
N VAL A 69 -12.97 9.64 -2.04
CA VAL A 69 -12.24 9.31 -3.26
C VAL A 69 -11.90 10.59 -4.00
N THR A 70 -10.67 10.65 -4.52
CA THR A 70 -10.16 11.74 -5.32
C THR A 70 -9.99 11.28 -6.77
N ALA A 71 -10.50 12.07 -7.70
CA ALA A 71 -10.27 11.90 -9.12
C ALA A 71 -9.65 13.17 -9.71
N GLN A 72 -8.84 13.03 -10.76
CA GLN A 72 -8.36 14.17 -11.53
C GLN A 72 -9.55 14.80 -12.28
N ALA A 73 -9.62 16.13 -12.33
CA ALA A 73 -10.69 16.84 -13.04
C ALA A 73 -10.65 16.61 -14.56
N ASP A 74 -9.48 16.28 -15.09
CA ASP A 74 -9.28 15.91 -16.50
C ASP A 74 -9.65 14.45 -16.79
N ASP A 75 -9.80 13.61 -15.76
CA ASP A 75 -10.12 12.19 -15.91
C ASP A 75 -11.63 11.98 -16.07
N THR A 76 -12.08 12.14 -17.30
CA THR A 76 -13.50 12.01 -17.65
C THR A 76 -14.04 10.62 -17.30
N VAL A 77 -13.26 9.55 -17.46
CA VAL A 77 -13.69 8.19 -17.14
C VAL A 77 -13.97 8.05 -15.64
N ALA A 78 -13.07 8.55 -14.80
CA ALA A 78 -13.27 8.56 -13.35
C ALA A 78 -14.48 9.41 -12.96
N LEU A 79 -14.62 10.62 -13.50
CA LEU A 79 -15.71 11.52 -13.15
C LEU A 79 -17.09 10.99 -13.57
N GLU A 80 -17.20 10.38 -14.75
CA GLU A 80 -18.45 9.78 -15.22
C GLU A 80 -18.83 8.56 -14.36
N TYR A 81 -17.84 7.71 -14.02
CA TYR A 81 -18.04 6.60 -13.11
C TYR A 81 -18.58 7.10 -11.76
N LEU A 82 -17.89 8.06 -11.13
CA LEU A 82 -18.28 8.59 -9.83
C LEU A 82 -19.68 9.24 -9.86
N ARG A 83 -20.02 9.96 -10.94
CA ARG A 83 -21.35 10.57 -11.10
C ARG A 83 -22.47 9.57 -11.36
N ALA A 84 -22.18 8.43 -11.99
CA ALA A 84 -23.15 7.39 -12.25
C ALA A 84 -23.58 6.63 -10.97
N HIS A 85 -22.80 6.74 -9.89
CA HIS A 85 -23.08 6.06 -8.63
C HIS A 85 -23.81 6.97 -7.62
N PRO A 86 -25.09 6.71 -7.29
CA PRO A 86 -25.85 7.56 -6.36
C PRO A 86 -25.35 7.51 -4.91
N ASP A 87 -24.52 6.53 -4.59
CA ASP A 87 -23.83 6.38 -3.31
C ASP A 87 -22.63 7.33 -3.17
N LEU A 88 -22.11 7.86 -4.28
CA LEU A 88 -20.98 8.77 -4.30
C LEU A 88 -21.48 10.20 -4.45
N GLU A 89 -21.19 11.05 -3.46
CA GLU A 89 -21.64 12.44 -3.43
C GLU A 89 -20.45 13.38 -3.69
N PRO A 90 -20.52 14.30 -4.66
CA PRO A 90 -19.43 15.26 -4.87
C PRO A 90 -19.25 16.17 -3.64
N LEU A 91 -18.01 16.32 -3.16
CA LEU A 91 -17.64 17.42 -2.27
C LEU A 91 -17.19 18.58 -3.15
N GLU A 92 -17.92 19.68 -3.10
CA GLU A 92 -17.51 20.96 -3.69
C GLU A 92 -16.55 21.72 -2.77
#